data_AF-A0A926XC46-F1
#
_entry.id   AF-A0A926XC46-F1
#
_cell.length_a   1.000
_cell.length_b   1.000
_cell.length_c   1.000
_cell.angle_alpha   90.00
_cell.angle_beta   90.00
_cell.angle_gamma   90.00
#
_symmetry.space_group_name_H-M   'P 1'
#
loop_
_entity.id
_entity.type
_entity.pdbx_description
1 polymer ?
#
loop_
_entity_poly.entity_id
_entity_poly.type
_entity_poly.pdbx_seq_one_letter_code
_entity_poly.pdbx_strand_id
1 'polypeptide(L)' 'MPAPIRIILSEAEDSMLSELRVAQTVPQRTRDRAHMIRLNAQGWNVPAIAEIYECHEHTVRA' A
#
# COMPACT_ATOMS: atom_id res chain seq x y z
N MET A 1 -11.91 17.97 -9.74
CA MET A 1 -10.95 16.86 -9.63
C MET A 1 -11.74 15.57 -9.41
N PRO A 2 -11.42 14.45 -10.08
CA PRO A 2 -12.09 13.18 -9.80
C PRO A 2 -11.85 12.76 -8.35
N ALA A 3 -12.83 12.06 -7.75
CA ALA A 3 -12.69 11.55 -6.40
C ALA A 3 -11.48 10.61 -6.31
N PRO A 4 -10.68 10.67 -5.23
CA PRO A 4 -9.55 9.77 -5.06
C PRO A 4 -10.04 8.33 -5.00
N ILE A 5 -9.46 7.47 -5.86
CA ILE A 5 -9.70 6.03 -5.83
C ILE A 5 -9.09 5.49 -4.54
N ARG A 6 -9.90 4.83 -3.73
CA ARG A 6 -9.49 4.17 -2.49
C ARG A 6 -9.54 2.67 -2.68
N ILE A 7 -8.51 1.99 -2.22
CA ILE A 7 -8.50 0.54 -2.12
C ILE A 7 -9.43 0.16 -0.97
N ILE A 8 -10.32 -0.81 -1.21
CA ILE A 8 -11.14 -1.42 -0.17
C ILE A 8 -10.61 -2.84 -0.01
N LEU A 9 -10.12 -3.16 1.19
CA LEU A 9 -9.64 -4.49 1.54
C LEU A 9 -10.67 -5.19 2.41
N SER A 10 -10.87 -6.48 2.17
CA SER A 10 -11.46 -7.38 3.15
C SER A 10 -10.50 -7.62 4.32
N GLU A 11 -11.02 -8.12 5.44
CA GLU A 11 -10.19 -8.49 6.59
C GLU A 11 -9.13 -9.53 6.25
N ALA A 12 -9.46 -10.47 5.36
CA ALA A 12 -8.52 -11.49 4.88
C ALA A 12 -7.38 -10.87 4.06
N GLU A 13 -7.68 -9.93 3.17
CA GLU A 13 -6.66 -9.24 2.37
C GLU A 13 -5.77 -8.34 3.23
N ASP A 14 -6.33 -7.60 4.19
CA ASP A 14 -5.53 -6.78 5.11
C ASP A 14 -4.59 -7.65 5.96
N SER A 15 -5.09 -8.79 6.45
CA SER A 15 -4.29 -9.76 7.21
C SER A 15 -3.15 -10.33 6.37
N MET A 16 -3.43 -10.77 5.14
CA MET A 16 -2.42 -11.26 4.21
C MET A 16 -1.34 -10.20 3.91
N LEU A 17 -1.74 -8.96 3.65
CA LEU A 17 -0.79 -7.86 3.40
C LEU A 17 0.04 -7.53 4.65
N SER A 18 -0.53 -7.71 5.85
CA SER A 18 0.18 -7.59 7.12
C SER A 18 1.27 -8.65 7.27
N GLU A 19 0.95 -9.90 6.94
CA GLU A 19 1.90 -11.01 6.96
C GLU A 19 3.02 -10.83 5.93
N LEU A 20 2.67 -10.40 4.71
CA LEU A 20 3.65 -10.10 3.67
C LEU A 20 4.67 -9.07 4.13
N ARG A 21 4.27 -8.04 4.86
CA ARG A 21 5.16 -6.99 5.35
C ARG A 21 6.29 -7.54 6.23
N VAL A 22 6.04 -8.58 7.02
CA VAL A 22 7.02 -9.16 7.96
C VAL A 22 7.72 -10.40 7.42
N ALA A 23 7.25 -10.95 6.30
CA ALA A 23 7.82 -12.15 5.69
C ALA A 23 9.25 -11.93 5.17
N GLN A 24 10.24 -12.55 5.81
CA GLN A 24 11.65 -12.40 5.43
C GLN A 24 12.01 -13.07 4.10
N THR A 25 11.17 -13.99 3.63
CA THR A 25 11.33 -14.70 2.35
C THR A 25 10.90 -13.87 1.14
N VAL A 26 10.30 -12.70 1.38
CA VAL A 26 9.74 -11.83 0.34
C VAL A 26 10.67 -10.63 0.11
N PRO A 27 10.96 -10.24 -1.15
CA PRO A 27 11.77 -9.06 -1.45
C PRO A 27 11.24 -7.80 -0.77
N GLN A 28 12.14 -6.92 -0.30
CA GLN A 28 11.78 -5.66 0.36
C GLN A 28 10.75 -4.85 -0.42
N ARG A 29 10.93 -4.69 -1.73
CA ARG A 29 10.00 -3.96 -2.60
C ARG A 29 8.57 -4.49 -2.54
N THR A 30 8.39 -5.80 -2.45
CA THR A 30 7.08 -6.42 -2.35
C THR A 30 6.44 -6.17 -0.97
N ARG A 31 7.25 -6.17 0.09
CA ARG A 31 6.81 -5.84 1.46
C ARG A 31 6.39 -4.37 1.58
N ASP A 32 7.17 -3.48 0.99
CA ASP A 32 6.88 -2.04 0.94
C ASP A 32 5.58 -1.79 0.18
N ARG A 33 5.41 -2.46 -0.98
CA ARG A 33 4.19 -2.37 -1.79
C ARG A 33 2.96 -2.91 -1.05
N ALA A 34 3.09 -4.01 -0.31
CA ALA A 34 2.01 -4.50 0.55
C ALA A 34 1.61 -3.47 1.60
N HIS A 35 2.58 -2.77 2.19
CA HIS A 35 2.31 -1.72 3.18
C HIS A 35 1.71 -0.45 2.54
N MET A 36 2.14 -0.04 1.35
CA MET A 36 1.51 1.06 0.59
C MET A 36 0.02 0.80 0.35
N ILE A 37 -0.35 -0.42 -0.05
CA ILE A 37 -1.74 -0.82 -0.29
C ILE A 37 -2.58 -0.71 1.00
N ARG A 38 -2.04 -1.19 2.13
CA ARG A 38 -2.72 -1.07 3.43
C ARG A 38 -2.92 0.38 3.86
N LEU A 39 -1.91 1.24 3.67
CA LEU A 39 -2.03 2.67 4.00
C LEU A 39 -3.12 3.33 3.15
N ASN A 40 -3.18 3.03 1.85
CA ASN A 40 -4.23 3.54 0.98
C ASN A 40 -5.64 3.11 1.46
N ALA A 41 -5.79 1.84 1.82
CA ALA A 41 -7.05 1.31 2.36
C ALA A 41 -7.43 1.91 3.72
N GLN A 42 -6.44 2.27 4.54
CA GLN A 42 -6.64 3.01 5.80
C GLN A 42 -7.00 4.49 5.59
N GLY A 43 -7.04 4.97 4.34
CA GLY A 43 -7.43 6.34 4.00
C GLY A 43 -6.28 7.33 3.87
N TRP A 44 -5.03 6.86 3.90
CA TRP A 44 -3.89 7.72 3.57
C TRP A 44 -3.95 8.14 2.11
N ASN A 45 -3.60 9.40 1.84
CA ASN A 45 -3.60 9.92 0.48
C ASN A 45 -2.36 9.43 -0.29
N VAL A 46 -2.54 9.24 -1.61
CA VAL A 46 -1.50 8.74 -2.51
C VAL A 46 -0.22 9.60 -2.47
N PRO A 47 -0.28 10.95 -2.49
CA PRO A 47 0.92 11.78 -2.40
C PRO A 47 1.74 11.56 -1.13
N ALA A 48 1.11 11.46 0.04
CA ALA A 48 1.78 11.24 1.31
C ALA A 48 2.43 9.86 1.36
N ILE A 49 1.76 8.83 0.84
CA ILE A 49 2.35 7.50 0.74
C ILE A 49 3.56 7.54 -0.21
N ALA A 50 3.43 8.17 -1.37
CA ALA A 50 4.52 8.30 -2.34
C ALA A 50 5.75 9.01 -1.75
N GLU A 51 5.54 10.04 -0.93
CA GLU A 51 6.60 10.75 -0.20
C GLU A 51 7.30 9.85 0.82
N ILE A 52 6.56 9.07 1.63
CA ILE A 52 7.12 8.15 2.63
C ILE A 52 8.05 7.10 2.00
N TYR A 53 7.72 6.64 0.79
CA TYR A 53 8.48 5.60 0.10
C TYR A 53 9.39 6.13 -1.01
N GLU A 54 9.50 7.46 -1.14
CA GLU A 54 10.31 8.11 -2.16
C GLU A 54 10.02 7.56 -3.58
N CYS A 55 8.75 7.29 -3.88
CA CYS A 55 8.31 6.68 -5.13
C CYS A 55 7.32 7.56 -5.88
N HIS A 56 7.00 7.19 -7.12
CA HIS A 56 6.03 7.95 -7.91
C HIS A 56 4.60 7.61 -7.45
N GLU A 57 3.68 8.58 -7.44
CA GLU A 57 2.27 8.33 -7.11
C GLU A 57 1.63 7.18 -7.90
N HIS A 58 2.09 6.96 -9.15
CA HIS A 58 1.61 5.85 -9.98
C HIS A 58 1.94 4.48 -9.36
N THR A 59 3.08 4.36 -8.67
CA THR A 59 3.50 3.13 -7.97
C THR A 59 2.58 2.77 -6.80
N VAL A 60 1.94 3.77 -6.19
CA VAL A 60 0.97 3.60 -5.10
C VAL A 60 -0.45 3.32 -5.63
N ARG A 61 -0.78 3.82 -6.84
CA ARG A 61 -2.09 3.63 -7.48
C ARG A 61 -2.23 2.31 -8.25
N ALA A 62 -1.13 1.79 -8.79
CA ALA A 62 -1.07 0.56 -9.57
C ALA A 62 -0.83 -0.66 -8.67
#